data_AF-A0A256IG01-F1
#
_entry.id   AF-A0A256IG01-F1
#
_cell.length_a   1.000
_cell.length_b   1.000
_cell.length_c   1.000
_cell.angle_alpha   90.00
_cell.angle_beta   90.00
_cell.angle_gamma   90.00
#
_symmetry.space_group_name_H-M   'P 1'
#
loop_
_entity.id
_entity.type
_entity.pdbx_description
1 polymer ?
#
loop_
_entity_poly.entity_id
_entity_poly.type
_entity_poly.pdbx_seq_one_letter_code
_entity_poly.pdbx_strand_id
1 'polypeptide(L)'
;MRMSDTDDYLILRELPEPITQEELDAAAEASGETLSELREEGVDIQWVDSEVMTDDDGGIVGTFCHYQAESEDAVREHADRAGLPATKVTRRGDPLSGE
;
A
#
# COMPACT_ATOMS: atom_id res chain seq x y z
N MET A 1 23.56 -10.24 -9.05
CA MET A 1 22.13 -10.09 -8.67
C MET A 1 21.58 -8.95 -9.50
N ARG A 2 20.51 -9.19 -10.27
CA ARG A 2 19.75 -8.10 -10.90
C ARG A 2 18.93 -7.50 -9.76
N MET A 3 19.44 -6.44 -9.14
CA MET A 3 18.64 -5.60 -8.26
C MET A 3 17.63 -4.97 -9.22
N SER A 4 16.38 -5.42 -9.17
CA SER A 4 15.30 -4.66 -9.79
C SER A 4 15.39 -3.25 -9.21
N ASP A 5 15.48 -2.23 -10.06
CA ASP A 5 15.63 -0.82 -9.67
C ASP A 5 14.28 -0.28 -9.19
N THR A 6 13.71 -0.99 -8.22
CA THR A 6 12.36 -0.78 -7.74
C THR A 6 12.49 -0.30 -6.31
N ASP A 7 12.01 0.91 -6.05
CA ASP A 7 12.06 1.54 -4.75
C ASP A 7 10.92 1.03 -3.86
N ASP A 8 11.25 0.84 -2.58
CA ASP A 8 10.27 0.50 -1.56
C ASP A 8 9.46 1.75 -1.18
N TYR A 9 8.15 1.64 -1.23
CA TYR A 9 7.18 2.67 -0.85
C TYR A 9 6.27 2.15 0.24
N LEU A 10 6.10 2.97 1.27
CA LEU A 10 5.21 2.73 2.38
C LEU A 10 3.99 3.62 2.23
N ILE A 11 2.83 2.99 2.15
CA ILE A 11 1.54 3.66 2.08
C ILE A 11 0.86 3.50 3.44
N LEU A 12 0.69 4.59 4.16
CA LEU A 12 -0.14 4.64 5.36
C LEU A 12 -1.51 5.18 4.98
N ARG A 13 -2.54 4.39 5.29
CA ARG A 13 -3.96 4.75 5.18
C ARG A 13 -4.52 4.84 6.59
N GLU A 14 -4.59 6.06 7.12
CA GLU A 14 -5.27 6.35 8.38
C GLU A 14 -6.75 6.61 8.10
N LEU A 15 -7.62 5.82 8.72
CA LEU A 15 -9.06 5.96 8.59
C LEU A 15 -9.58 6.82 9.76
N PRO A 16 -10.42 7.83 9.50
CA PRO A 16 -10.96 8.68 10.56
C PRO A 16 -11.97 7.94 11.44
N GLU A 17 -12.58 6.87 10.93
CA GLU A 17 -13.55 6.04 11.62
C GLU A 17 -13.12 4.57 11.48
N PRO A 18 -13.23 3.76 12.56
CA PRO A 18 -12.88 2.36 12.49
C PRO A 18 -13.83 1.61 11.55
N ILE A 19 -13.25 0.86 10.61
CA ILE A 19 -14.01 0.03 9.67
C ILE A 19 -14.00 -1.44 10.11
N THR A 20 -14.86 -2.25 9.50
CA THR A 20 -14.90 -3.70 9.71
C THR A 20 -13.89 -4.41 8.81
N GLN A 21 -13.59 -5.66 9.14
CA GLN A 21 -12.72 -6.50 8.32
C GLN A 21 -13.25 -6.70 6.90
N GLU A 22 -14.58 -6.74 6.72
CA GLU A 22 -15.22 -6.89 5.41
C GLU A 22 -14.98 -5.67 4.52
N GLU A 23 -15.13 -4.46 5.07
CA GLU A 23 -14.84 -3.21 4.34
C GLU A 23 -13.35 -3.14 3.97
N LEU A 24 -12.48 -3.60 4.88
CA LEU A 24 -11.05 -3.64 4.59
C LEU A 24 -10.74 -4.64 3.48
N ASP A 25 -11.35 -5.82 3.50
CA ASP A 25 -11.13 -6.86 2.50
C ASP A 25 -11.58 -6.38 1.11
N ALA A 26 -12.74 -5.71 1.03
CA ALA A 26 -13.21 -5.08 -0.20
C ALA A 26 -12.24 -4.01 -0.72
N ALA A 27 -11.67 -3.18 0.17
CA ALA A 27 -10.64 -2.21 -0.19
C ALA A 27 -9.35 -2.90 -0.66
N ALA A 28 -8.92 -3.97 0.00
CA ALA A 28 -7.75 -4.74 -0.40
C ALA A 28 -7.95 -5.41 -1.77
N GLU A 29 -9.13 -5.95 -2.04
CA GLU A 29 -9.49 -6.57 -3.33
C GLU A 29 -9.48 -5.53 -4.46
N ALA A 30 -10.11 -4.37 -4.26
CA ALA A 30 -10.05 -3.25 -5.21
C ALA A 30 -8.60 -2.80 -5.48
N SER A 31 -7.77 -2.73 -4.42
CA SER A 31 -6.34 -2.46 -4.57
C SER A 31 -5.59 -3.58 -5.29
N GLY A 32 -6.02 -4.84 -5.20
CA GLY A 32 -5.39 -5.95 -5.92
C GLY A 32 -5.72 -5.93 -7.41
N GLU A 33 -6.96 -5.58 -7.74
CA GLU A 33 -7.43 -5.44 -9.13
C GLU A 33 -6.68 -4.32 -9.85
N THR A 34 -6.63 -3.11 -9.28
CA THR A 34 -5.90 -1.99 -9.88
C THR A 34 -4.40 -2.27 -10.03
N LEU A 35 -3.78 -2.99 -9.08
CA LEU A 35 -2.38 -3.38 -9.19
C LEU A 35 -2.14 -4.29 -10.40
N SER A 36 -3.10 -5.19 -10.66
CA SER A 36 -3.04 -6.09 -11.82
C SER A 36 -3.18 -5.30 -13.12
N GLU A 37 -4.12 -4.36 -13.19
CA GLU A 37 -4.28 -3.46 -14.34
C GLU A 37 -3.00 -2.67 -14.63
N LEU A 38 -2.39 -2.07 -13.61
CA LEU A 38 -1.13 -1.32 -13.76
C LEU A 38 0.01 -2.20 -14.26
N ARG A 39 0.12 -3.43 -13.75
CA ARG A 39 1.11 -4.40 -14.26
C ARG A 39 0.84 -4.76 -15.72
N GLU A 40 -0.41 -4.86 -16.14
CA GLU A 40 -0.79 -5.11 -17.54
C GLU A 40 -0.47 -3.90 -18.45
N GLU A 41 -0.56 -2.68 -17.91
CA GLU A 41 -0.15 -1.45 -18.60
C GLU A 41 1.38 -1.29 -18.69
N GLY A 42 2.14 -2.14 -17.97
CA GLY A 42 3.60 -2.16 -17.98
C GLY A 42 4.25 -1.32 -16.88
N VAL A 43 3.50 -0.95 -15.85
CA VAL A 43 4.04 -0.28 -14.66
C VAL A 43 4.69 -1.31 -13.74
N ASP A 44 5.97 -1.11 -13.41
CA ASP A 44 6.72 -2.01 -12.53
C ASP A 44 6.35 -1.70 -11.07
N ILE A 45 5.18 -2.18 -10.63
CA ILE A 45 4.66 -2.08 -9.26
C ILE A 45 4.38 -3.46 -8.67
N GLN A 46 4.73 -3.66 -7.40
CA GLN A 46 4.60 -4.91 -6.68
C GLN A 46 4.12 -4.68 -5.25
N TRP A 47 3.09 -5.42 -4.86
CA TRP A 47 2.71 -5.55 -3.46
C TRP A 47 3.70 -6.45 -2.71
N VAL A 48 4.18 -6.00 -1.55
CA VAL A 48 5.12 -6.75 -0.69
C VAL A 48 4.40 -7.29 0.53
N ASP A 49 3.79 -6.41 1.33
CA ASP A 49 3.08 -6.78 2.55
C ASP A 49 2.02 -5.71 2.92
N SER A 50 1.03 -6.10 3.73
CA SER A 50 -0.01 -5.22 4.25
C SER A 50 -0.23 -5.51 5.73
N GLU A 51 0.04 -4.53 6.57
CA GLU A 51 -0.24 -4.57 8.00
C GLU A 51 -1.55 -3.84 8.29
N VAL A 52 -2.38 -4.43 9.13
CA VAL A 52 -3.66 -3.84 9.55
C VAL A 52 -3.50 -3.23 10.93
N MET A 53 -3.93 -1.98 11.07
CA MET A 53 -3.94 -1.28 12.34
C MET A 53 -5.33 -1.41 12.96
N THR A 54 -5.42 -2.06 14.10
CA THR A 54 -6.65 -2.19 14.89
C THR A 54 -6.54 -1.45 16.21
N ASP A 55 -7.66 -0.89 16.66
CA ASP A 55 -7.82 -0.33 18.00
C ASP A 55 -8.01 -1.41 19.07
N ASP A 56 -8.04 -1.02 20.35
CA ASP A 56 -8.24 -1.90 21.51
C ASP A 56 -9.60 -2.63 21.44
N ASP A 57 -10.61 -2.01 20.82
CA ASP A 57 -11.95 -2.58 20.60
C ASP A 57 -12.01 -3.55 19.39
N GLY A 58 -10.89 -3.73 18.66
CA GLY A 58 -10.80 -4.58 17.47
C GLY A 58 -11.29 -3.94 16.18
N GLY A 59 -11.66 -2.65 16.21
CA GLY A 59 -11.99 -1.87 15.00
C GLY A 59 -10.74 -1.52 14.19
N ILE A 60 -10.83 -1.55 12.86
CA ILE A 60 -9.68 -1.26 11.99
C ILE A 60 -9.54 0.25 11.81
N VAL A 61 -8.51 0.84 12.40
CA VAL A 61 -8.22 2.29 12.35
C VAL A 61 -7.35 2.68 11.15
N GLY A 62 -6.79 1.70 10.44
CA GLY A 62 -6.00 1.98 9.25
C GLY A 62 -5.28 0.77 8.71
N THR A 63 -4.54 0.99 7.62
CA THR A 63 -3.64 0.00 7.05
C THR A 63 -2.31 0.60 6.64
N PHE A 64 -1.29 -0.23 6.74
CA PHE A 64 0.04 0.07 6.26
C PHE A 64 0.38 -0.91 5.15
N CYS A 65 0.53 -0.43 3.93
CA CYS A 65 0.84 -1.27 2.79
C CYS A 65 2.23 -0.95 2.27
N HIS A 66 3.04 -1.98 2.14
CA HIS A 66 4.37 -1.91 1.57
C HIS A 66 4.30 -2.35 0.11
N TYR A 67 4.67 -1.43 -0.78
CA TYR A 67 4.80 -1.68 -2.21
C TYR A 67 6.24 -1.45 -2.66
N GLN A 68 6.61 -2.07 -3.76
CA GLN A 68 7.83 -1.80 -4.51
C GLN A 68 7.40 -1.27 -5.86
N ALA A 69 7.83 -0.05 -6.22
CA ALA A 69 7.58 0.48 -7.56
C ALA A 69 8.82 1.14 -8.17
N GLU A 70 8.86 1.28 -9.50
CA GLU A 70 9.91 2.03 -10.18
C GLU A 70 9.94 3.52 -9.81
N SER A 71 8.83 4.06 -9.29
CA SER A 71 8.69 5.47 -8.92
C SER A 71 7.50 5.72 -7.98
N GLU A 72 7.55 6.83 -7.22
CA GLU A 72 6.46 7.24 -6.32
C GLU A 72 5.17 7.54 -7.09
N ASP A 73 5.31 8.00 -8.33
CA ASP A 73 4.20 8.31 -9.23
C ASP A 73 3.36 7.07 -9.54
N ALA A 74 4.00 5.92 -9.79
CA ALA A 74 3.31 4.65 -10.03
C ALA A 74 2.47 4.22 -8.82
N VAL A 75 2.98 4.41 -7.61
CA VAL A 75 2.26 4.10 -6.37
C VAL A 75 1.12 5.08 -6.11
N ARG A 76 1.31 6.35 -6.46
CA ARG A 76 0.24 7.36 -6.37
C ARG A 76 -0.86 7.11 -7.38
N GLU A 77 -0.51 6.80 -8.62
CA GLU A 77 -1.47 6.47 -9.68
C GLU A 77 -2.28 5.23 -9.29
N HIS A 78 -1.62 4.21 -8.71
CA HIS A 78 -2.28 3.06 -8.11
C HIS A 78 -3.31 3.44 -7.05
N ALA A 79 -2.92 4.28 -6.09
CA ALA A 79 -3.82 4.71 -5.03
C ALA A 79 -5.02 5.52 -5.55
N ASP A 80 -4.79 6.38 -6.54
CA ASP A 80 -5.83 7.21 -7.16
C ASP A 80 -6.83 6.35 -7.96
N ARG A 81 -6.33 5.43 -8.80
CA ARG A 81 -7.17 4.49 -9.57
C ARG A 81 -7.94 3.51 -8.69
N ALA A 82 -7.31 3.00 -7.64
CA ALA A 82 -7.97 2.10 -6.69
C ALA A 82 -9.08 2.80 -5.90
N GLY A 83 -9.18 4.14 -5.97
CA GLY A 83 -10.14 4.92 -5.19
C GLY A 83 -9.87 4.88 -3.69
N LEU A 84 -8.64 4.51 -3.30
CA LEU A 84 -8.23 4.35 -1.91
C LEU A 84 -7.33 5.53 -1.55
N PRO A 85 -7.85 6.55 -0.85
CA PRO A 85 -7.06 7.71 -0.49
C PRO A 85 -5.86 7.27 0.35
N ALA A 86 -4.68 7.29 -0.26
CA ALA A 86 -3.43 7.08 0.43
C ALA A 86 -3.14 8.33 1.27
N THR A 87 -3.46 8.27 2.57
CA THR A 87 -3.24 9.38 3.51
C THR A 87 -1.79 9.84 3.48
N LYS A 88 -0.85 8.90 3.34
CA LYS A 88 0.57 9.19 3.20
C LYS A 88 1.26 8.13 2.36
N VAL A 89 1.99 8.58 1.34
CA VAL A 89 2.94 7.75 0.59
C VAL A 89 4.34 8.26 0.93
N THR A 90 5.26 7.37 1.24
CA THR A 90 6.64 7.71 1.57
C THR A 90 7.59 6.64 1.08
N ARG A 91 8.67 7.04 0.41
CA ARG A 91 9.77 6.13 0.06
C ARG A 91 10.44 5.60 1.33
N ARG A 92 10.55 4.28 1.45
CA ARG A 92 11.29 3.62 2.52
C ARG A 92 12.77 3.95 2.36
N GLY A 93 13.36 4.54 3.40
CA GLY A 93 14.80 4.69 3.49
C GLY A 93 15.48 3.41 3.97
N ASP A 94 16.80 3.46 4.15
CA ASP A 94 17.55 2.35 4.73
C ASP A 94 16.97 1.93 6.09
N PRO A 95 16.70 0.62 6.31
CA PRO A 95 16.24 0.15 7.60
C PRO A 95 17.32 0.43 8.66
N LEU A 96 16.94 1.12 9.72
CA LEU A 96 17.79 1.24 10.90
C LEU A 96 17.95 -0.16 11.50
N SER A 97 19.16 -0.72 11.41
CA SER A 97 19.53 -1.93 12.14
C SER A 97 19.70 -1.55 13.61
N GLY A 98 18.60 -1.51 14.34
CA GLY A 98 18.56 -1.39 15.80
C GLY A 98 18.38 -2.78 16.42
N GLU A 99 19.27 -3.14 17.34
CA GLU A 99 19.23 -4.37 18.14
C GLU A 99 17.95 -4.52 18.98
#